data_AF-A0A1T4Y5N0-F1
#
_entry.id   AF-A0A1T4Y5N0-F1
#
_cell.length_a   1.000
_cell.length_b   1.000
_cell.length_c   1.000
_cell.angle_alpha   90.00
_cell.angle_beta   90.00
_cell.angle_gamma   90.00
#
_symmetry.space_group_name_H-M   'P 1'
#
loop_
_entity.id
_entity.type
_entity.pdbx_description
1 polymer ?
#
loop_
_entity_poly.entity_id
_entity_poly.type
_entity_poly.pdbx_seq_one_letter_code
_entity_poly.pdbx_strand_id
1 'polypeptide(L)'
;QFSTRLVKENALIVVGNVSSSKLAKTKMAKSVLDAGWYTLKTQLDYKSKAMQAVFLEVNESYTTQTCSYCGCISSNSPKGRAGLGIREWTCPECGAMHDRDVNAAKNILAAGHCRLAGGIPAL
;
A
#
# COMPACT_ATOMS: atom_id res chain seq x y z
N GLN A 1 12.18 -15.52 6.83
CA GLN A 1 11.88 -16.38 5.66
C GLN A 1 11.00 -15.64 4.65
N PHE A 2 9.84 -15.11 5.06
CA PHE A 2 8.88 -14.39 4.19
C PHE A 2 9.46 -13.22 3.37
N SER A 3 10.03 -12.20 4.03
CA SER A 3 10.59 -11.01 3.34
C SER A 3 11.76 -11.34 2.42
N THR A 4 12.52 -12.39 2.71
CA THR A 4 13.59 -12.86 1.80
C THR A 4 13.01 -13.43 0.51
N ARG A 5 11.94 -14.23 0.62
CA ARG A 5 11.27 -14.79 -0.55
C ARG A 5 10.67 -13.69 -1.43
N LEU A 6 9.95 -12.74 -0.82
CA LEU A 6 9.39 -11.59 -1.54
C LEU A 6 10.43 -10.83 -2.36
N VAL A 7 11.58 -10.52 -1.77
CA VAL A 7 12.66 -9.79 -2.44
C VAL A 7 13.32 -10.62 -3.55
N LYS A 8 13.43 -11.93 -3.38
CA LYS A 8 14.00 -12.82 -4.41
C LYS A 8 13.10 -12.99 -5.63
N GLU A 9 11.79 -12.99 -5.41
CA GLU A 9 10.80 -13.29 -6.46
C GLU A 9 10.34 -12.04 -7.22
N ASN A 10 10.66 -10.83 -6.74
CA ASN A 10 10.16 -9.58 -7.30
C ASN A 10 11.29 -8.58 -7.54
N ALA A 11 11.36 -8.04 -8.76
CA ALA A 11 12.32 -6.99 -9.11
C ALA A 11 11.94 -5.62 -8.51
N LEU A 12 10.66 -5.39 -8.23
CA LEU A 12 10.12 -4.15 -7.67
C LEU A 12 9.13 -4.48 -6.55
N ILE A 13 9.29 -3.83 -5.41
CA ILE A 13 8.37 -3.89 -4.27
C ILE A 13 7.98 -2.46 -3.91
N VAL A 14 6.69 -2.17 -3.95
CA VAL A 14 6.12 -0.86 -3.60
C VAL A 14 5.25 -1.00 -2.35
N VAL A 15 5.47 -0.15 -1.37
CA VAL A 15 4.75 -0.18 -0.08
C VAL A 15 4.15 1.19 0.23
N GLY A 16 2.96 1.17 0.82
CA GLY A 16 2.30 2.38 1.32
C GLY A 16 3.01 2.97 2.54
N ASN A 17 3.03 4.30 2.64
CA ASN A 17 3.76 5.03 3.68
C ASN A 17 3.02 5.16 5.01
N VAL A 18 2.20 4.14 5.37
CA VAL A 18 1.51 4.11 6.67
C VAL A 18 2.49 4.39 7.80
N SER A 19 2.17 5.39 8.61
CA SER A 19 3.01 5.76 9.74
C SER A 19 2.70 4.85 10.93
N SER A 20 3.27 3.64 10.91
CA SER A 20 3.11 2.64 11.98
C SER A 20 3.51 3.20 13.35
N SER A 21 4.53 4.06 13.42
CA SER A 21 4.94 4.74 14.65
C SER A 21 3.90 5.72 15.20
N LYS A 22 3.18 6.42 14.33
CA LYS A 22 2.05 7.28 14.75
C LYS A 22 0.86 6.43 15.18
N LEU A 23 0.53 5.38 14.43
CA LEU A 23 -0.60 4.49 14.77
C LEU A 23 -0.34 3.71 16.06
N ALA A 24 0.91 3.36 16.35
CA ALA A 24 1.33 2.73 17.60
C ALA A 24 1.11 3.61 18.84
N LYS A 25 0.90 4.92 18.66
CA LYS A 25 0.57 5.88 19.74
C LYS A 25 -0.94 6.11 19.90
N THR A 26 -1.77 5.35 19.19
CA THR A 26 -3.24 5.46 19.23
C THR A 26 -3.88 4.25 19.91
N LYS A 27 -5.22 4.21 20.00
CA LYS A 27 -5.97 3.04 20.47
C LYS A 27 -5.76 1.78 19.61
N MET A 28 -5.11 1.89 18.46
CA MET A 28 -4.77 0.77 17.57
C MET A 28 -3.38 0.17 17.86
N ALA A 29 -2.68 0.62 18.92
CA ALA A 29 -1.30 0.24 19.21
C ALA A 29 -1.06 -1.28 19.17
N LYS A 30 -1.92 -2.05 19.86
CA LYS A 30 -1.82 -3.51 19.90
C LYS A 30 -1.86 -4.11 18.49
N SER A 31 -2.89 -3.80 17.70
CA SER A 31 -3.04 -4.32 16.34
C SER A 31 -1.89 -3.92 15.41
N VAL A 32 -1.35 -2.70 15.56
CA VAL A 32 -0.23 -2.21 14.75
C VAL A 32 1.07 -2.93 15.09
N LEU A 33 1.32 -3.16 16.38
CA LEU A 33 2.51 -3.87 16.86
C LEU A 33 2.44 -5.35 16.50
N ASP A 34 1.28 -5.98 16.69
CA ASP A 34 1.03 -7.39 16.32
C ASP A 34 1.22 -7.62 14.81
N ALA A 35 0.82 -6.64 13.98
CA ALA A 35 1.01 -6.72 12.52
C ALA A 35 2.47 -6.51 12.07
N GLY A 36 3.33 -5.95 12.92
CA GLY A 36 4.77 -5.86 12.66
C GLY A 36 5.18 -5.04 11.43
N TRP A 37 4.36 -4.07 10.99
CA TRP A 37 4.58 -3.32 9.73
C TRP A 37 5.94 -2.63 9.65
N TYR A 38 6.40 -2.02 10.75
CA TYR A 38 7.71 -1.38 10.78
C TYR A 38 8.82 -2.38 10.48
N THR A 39 8.83 -3.50 11.19
CA THR A 39 9.81 -4.57 11.01
C THR A 39 9.77 -5.14 9.59
N LEU A 40 8.59 -5.32 9.01
CA LEU A 40 8.44 -5.80 7.64
C LEU A 40 9.04 -4.80 6.64
N LYS A 41 8.71 -3.51 6.73
CA LYS A 41 9.27 -2.47 5.85
C LYS A 41 10.79 -2.41 5.95
N THR A 42 11.34 -2.39 7.16
CA THR A 42 12.79 -2.43 7.38
C THR A 42 13.42 -3.66 6.73
N GLN A 43 12.80 -4.84 6.90
CA GLN A 43 13.30 -6.07 6.30
C GLN A 43 13.29 -6.06 4.77
N LEU A 44 12.25 -5.49 4.16
CA LEU A 44 12.15 -5.37 2.70
C LEU A 44 13.20 -4.38 2.17
N ASP A 45 13.35 -3.22 2.79
CA ASP A 45 14.32 -2.20 2.38
C ASP A 45 15.76 -2.74 2.40
N TYR A 46 16.21 -3.29 3.54
CA TYR A 46 17.61 -3.74 3.64
C TYR A 46 17.90 -4.94 2.73
N LYS A 47 16.94 -5.86 2.54
CA LYS A 47 17.15 -7.04 1.68
C LYS A 47 17.11 -6.67 0.21
N SER A 48 16.28 -5.71 -0.18
CA SER A 48 16.20 -5.24 -1.57
C SER A 48 17.54 -4.65 -2.01
N LYS A 49 18.19 -3.86 -1.14
CA LYS A 49 19.56 -3.36 -1.36
C LYS A 49 20.59 -4.48 -1.54
N ALA A 50 20.45 -5.58 -0.80
CA ALA A 50 21.37 -6.72 -0.90
C ALA A 50 21.15 -7.60 -2.15
N MET A 51 19.95 -7.57 -2.75
CA MET A 51 19.55 -8.51 -3.81
C MET A 51 19.21 -7.81 -5.13
N GLN A 52 19.61 -6.54 -5.29
CA GLN A 52 19.34 -5.70 -6.47
C GLN A 52 17.84 -5.57 -6.83
N ALA A 53 16.95 -5.72 -5.85
CA ALA A 53 15.55 -5.39 -6.01
C ALA A 53 15.31 -3.90 -5.67
N VAL A 54 14.31 -3.30 -6.30
CA VAL A 54 13.91 -1.92 -6.02
C VAL A 54 12.84 -1.92 -4.93
N PHE A 55 13.07 -1.18 -3.85
CA PHE A 55 12.08 -0.93 -2.80
C PHE A 55 11.64 0.54 -2.83
N LEU A 56 10.34 0.79 -2.92
CA LEU A 56 9.75 2.14 -2.93
C LEU A 56 8.67 2.28 -1.87
N GLU A 57 8.74 3.38 -1.11
CA GLU A 57 7.66 3.82 -0.24
C GLU A 57 6.89 4.97 -0.91
N VAL A 58 5.56 4.85 -1.02
CA VAL A 58 4.70 5.82 -1.71
C VAL A 58 3.60 6.34 -0.81
N ASN A 59 3.07 7.52 -1.13
CA ASN A 59 1.92 8.05 -0.42
C ASN A 59 0.70 7.15 -0.65
N GLU A 60 0.22 6.51 0.42
CA GLU A 60 -0.92 5.58 0.36
C GLU A 60 -2.28 6.25 0.52
N SER A 61 -2.31 7.58 0.67
CA SER A 61 -3.54 8.33 0.85
C SER A 61 -4.54 8.00 -0.26
N TYR A 62 -5.79 7.73 0.14
CA TYR A 62 -6.90 7.40 -0.74
C TYR A 62 -6.78 6.10 -1.55
N THR A 63 -5.72 5.30 -1.39
CA THR A 63 -5.53 4.05 -2.15
C THR A 63 -6.64 3.01 -1.94
N THR A 64 -7.27 2.98 -0.76
CA THR A 64 -8.43 2.11 -0.49
C THR A 64 -9.74 2.63 -1.09
N GLN A 65 -9.79 3.91 -1.48
CA GLN A 65 -10.99 4.60 -1.97
C GLN A 65 -10.99 4.75 -3.49
N THR A 66 -9.83 4.99 -4.07
CA THR A 66 -9.66 5.15 -5.52
C THR A 66 -9.97 3.84 -6.22
N CYS A 67 -10.83 3.87 -7.23
CA CYS A 67 -11.04 2.71 -8.11
C CYS A 67 -9.77 2.44 -8.90
N SER A 68 -9.16 1.27 -8.75
CA SER A 68 -7.95 0.89 -9.50
C SER A 68 -8.18 0.67 -11.00
N TYR A 69 -9.44 0.66 -11.44
CA TYR A 69 -9.80 0.53 -12.85
C TYR A 69 -9.99 1.90 -13.54
N CYS A 70 -10.83 2.78 -12.98
CA CYS A 70 -11.15 4.08 -13.61
C CYS A 70 -10.54 5.30 -12.90
N GLY A 71 -9.89 5.14 -11.75
CA GLY A 71 -9.21 6.22 -11.02
C GLY A 71 -10.13 7.16 -10.21
N CYS A 72 -11.45 7.00 -10.27
CA CYS A 72 -12.35 7.85 -9.49
C CYS A 72 -12.37 7.47 -7.99
N ILE A 73 -12.61 8.46 -7.12
CA ILE A 73 -13.04 8.22 -5.74
C ILE A 73 -14.55 8.36 -5.72
N SER A 74 -15.24 7.23 -5.69
CA SER A 74 -16.70 7.21 -5.81
C SER A 74 -17.43 7.48 -4.49
N SER A 75 -18.73 7.70 -4.55
CA SER A 75 -19.60 7.82 -3.37
C SER A 75 -19.53 6.58 -2.47
N ASN A 76 -19.56 5.39 -3.06
CA ASN A 76 -19.58 4.08 -2.38
C ASN A 76 -18.21 3.56 -1.94
N SER A 77 -17.12 4.26 -2.26
CA SER A 77 -15.79 3.79 -1.85
C SER A 77 -15.64 3.79 -0.32
N PRO A 78 -14.90 2.84 0.29
CA PRO A 78 -14.76 2.74 1.74
C PRO A 78 -14.17 4.01 2.38
N LYS A 79 -14.95 4.70 3.22
CA LYS A 79 -14.55 5.99 3.82
C LYS A 79 -14.58 5.98 5.35
N GLY A 80 -13.60 6.67 5.93
CA GLY A 80 -13.50 6.87 7.37
C GLY A 80 -13.46 5.55 8.16
N ARG A 81 -13.85 5.63 9.44
CA ARG A 81 -13.82 4.47 10.34
C ARG A 81 -14.86 3.41 9.98
N ALA A 82 -16.05 3.82 9.51
CA ALA A 82 -17.10 2.91 9.07
C ALA A 82 -16.65 2.07 7.85
N GLY A 83 -15.85 2.66 6.96
CA GLY A 83 -15.26 1.98 5.80
C GLY A 83 -14.23 0.90 6.15
N LEU A 84 -13.70 0.86 7.38
CA LEU A 84 -12.75 -0.18 7.79
C LEU A 84 -13.37 -1.59 7.80
N GLY A 85 -14.69 -1.70 7.95
CA GLY A 85 -15.40 -2.99 7.87
C GLY A 85 -15.74 -3.44 6.45
N ILE A 86 -15.70 -2.53 5.47
CA ILE A 86 -16.05 -2.84 4.08
C ILE A 86 -14.87 -3.57 3.44
N ARG A 87 -15.07 -4.85 3.10
CA ARG A 87 -14.06 -5.70 2.42
C ARG A 87 -14.25 -5.69 0.91
N GLU A 88 -15.49 -5.66 0.46
CA GLU A 88 -15.84 -5.63 -0.97
C GLU A 88 -16.74 -4.44 -1.28
N TRP A 89 -16.54 -3.83 -2.45
CA TRP A 89 -17.40 -2.75 -2.94
C TRP A 89 -17.39 -2.69 -4.46
N THR A 90 -18.46 -2.15 -5.05
CA THR A 90 -18.57 -1.94 -6.49
C THR A 90 -18.42 -0.47 -6.81
N CYS A 91 -17.55 -0.14 -7.77
CA CYS A 91 -17.42 1.22 -8.27
C CYS A 91 -18.68 1.60 -9.06
N PRO A 92 -19.44 2.63 -8.66
CA PRO A 92 -20.65 3.04 -9.37
C PRO A 92 -20.34 3.68 -10.73
N GLU A 93 -19.14 4.20 -10.93
CA GLU A 93 -18.76 4.89 -12.19
C GLU A 93 -18.41 3.92 -13.31
N CYS A 94 -17.81 2.76 -13.00
CA CYS A 94 -17.33 1.81 -14.02
C CYS A 94 -17.82 0.37 -13.81
N GLY A 95 -18.55 0.08 -12.74
CA GLY A 95 -19.05 -1.26 -12.41
C GLY A 95 -18.00 -2.24 -11.88
N ALA A 96 -16.74 -1.84 -11.73
CA ALA A 96 -15.69 -2.73 -11.23
C ALA A 96 -15.95 -3.17 -9.79
N MET A 97 -15.90 -4.47 -9.54
CA MET A 97 -15.92 -5.04 -8.18
C MET A 97 -14.51 -5.08 -7.60
N HIS A 98 -14.40 -4.70 -6.33
CA HIS A 98 -13.12 -4.57 -5.64
C HIS A 98 -13.14 -5.30 -4.31
N ASP A 99 -12.19 -6.21 -4.10
CA ASP A 99 -11.64 -6.43 -2.76
C ASP A 99 -10.81 -5.19 -2.40
N ARG A 100 -11.07 -4.63 -1.22
CA ARG A 100 -10.47 -3.36 -0.77
C ARG A 100 -8.95 -3.45 -0.67
N ASP A 101 -8.42 -4.55 -0.16
CA ASP A 101 -6.99 -4.69 0.10
C ASP A 101 -6.25 -4.95 -1.23
N VAL A 102 -6.82 -5.74 -2.14
CA VAL A 102 -6.31 -5.93 -3.52
C VAL A 102 -6.37 -4.63 -4.32
N ASN A 103 -7.47 -3.87 -4.22
CA ASN A 103 -7.60 -2.58 -4.90
C ASN A 103 -6.55 -1.58 -4.39
N ALA A 104 -6.35 -1.50 -3.07
CA ALA A 104 -5.31 -0.66 -2.48
C ALA A 104 -3.92 -1.07 -2.97
N ALA A 105 -3.61 -2.37 -3.03
CA ALA A 105 -2.33 -2.86 -3.56
C ALA A 105 -2.11 -2.45 -5.02
N LYS A 106 -3.14 -2.53 -5.88
CA LYS A 106 -3.06 -2.06 -7.28
C LYS A 106 -2.77 -0.56 -7.37
N ASN A 107 -3.44 0.25 -6.55
CA ASN A 107 -3.22 1.70 -6.51
C ASN A 107 -1.83 2.07 -5.98
N ILE A 108 -1.32 1.35 -4.98
CA ILE A 108 0.04 1.51 -4.46
C ILE A 108 1.06 1.19 -5.55
N LEU A 109 0.89 0.07 -6.26
CA LEU A 109 1.76 -0.31 -7.38
C LEU A 109 1.75 0.75 -8.50
N ALA A 110 0.55 1.22 -8.88
CA ALA A 110 0.40 2.30 -9.85
C ALA A 110 1.13 3.58 -9.43
N ALA A 111 1.01 3.99 -8.16
CA ALA A 111 1.74 5.13 -7.62
C ALA A 111 3.28 4.92 -7.67
N GLY A 112 3.75 3.70 -7.43
CA GLY A 112 5.16 3.34 -7.57
C GLY A 112 5.66 3.46 -9.02
N HIS A 113 4.86 3.02 -10.00
CA HIS A 113 5.19 3.17 -11.42
C HIS A 113 5.19 4.64 -11.86
N CYS A 114 4.24 5.46 -11.38
CA CYS A 114 4.23 6.90 -11.66
C CYS A 114 5.47 7.62 -11.10
N ARG A 115 6.01 7.18 -9.95
CA ARG A 115 7.26 7.73 -9.40
C ARG A 115 8.50 7.35 -10.23
N LEU A 116 8.48 6.22 -10.94
CA LEU A 116 9.56 5.82 -11.86
C LEU A 116 9.58 6.66 -13.16
N ALA A 117 8.44 7.18 -13.61
CA ALA A 117 8.37 8.03 -14.80
C ALA A 117 8.91 9.46 -14.56
N GLY A 118 8.94 9.93 -13.31
CA GLY A 118 9.32 11.30 -12.95
C GLY A 118 10.80 11.52 -12.59
N GLY A 119 11.63 10.47 -12.59
CA GLY A 119 13.00 10.54 -12.06
C GLY A 119 13.05 10.79 -10.54
N ILE A 120 14.22 10.62 -9.94
CA ILE A 120 14.46 10.94 -8.52
C ILE A 120 14.59 12.46 -8.41
N PRO A 121 13.65 13.20 -7.79
CA PRO A 121 13.90 14.59 -7.47
C PRO A 121 14.78 14.60 -6.22
N ALA A 122 16.03 15.01 -6.42
CA ALA A 122 17.05 15.34 -5.43
C ALA A 122 17.75 14.15 -4.71
N LEU A 123 18.98 13.89 -5.14
CA LEU A 123 20.13 13.85 -4.22
C LEU A 123 20.45 15.27 -3.79
#